data_AF-D0LW03-F1
#
_entry.id   AF-D0LW03-F1
#
_cell.length_a   1.000
_cell.length_b   1.000
_cell.length_c   1.000
_cell.angle_alpha   90.00
_cell.angle_beta   90.00
_cell.angle_gamma   90.00
#
_symmetry.space_group_name_H-M   'P 1'
#
loop_
_entity.id
_entity.type
_entity.pdbx_description
1 polymer ?
#
loop_
_entity_poly.entity_id
_entity_poly.type
_entity_poly.pdbx_seq_one_letter_code
_entity_poly.pdbx_strand_id
1 'polypeptide(L)'
;MLAATAFADHETHSYGVANFGGTNECGSSGQTHPVHTDTSQAFDDAFDALQSAGLWDSSLMRDNQLARGSYWEDPGKQPATGDDLRSNYGIDEADVIYIHTHGGHSINGTPRTWLKMGNASYDCSAHTNGDMFFDEDLDIAVIKACQSGNYEVWQAGGYRQQFSNSSSQFRMWNAFHGNSSCGNHVTRYVDRYASNSTYNGVGENWIDEAYDRDLGSNNDDCPTSIVLGSSSSNRDSMFEWGGWRDRKNTGSRTGSSIYYIGGCDPSSGITLPN
;
A
#
# COMPACT_ATOMS: atom_id res chain seq x y z
N MET A 1 -38.33 -12.29 10.31
CA MET A 1 -37.05 -12.72 9.72
C MET A 1 -36.18 -11.48 9.72
N LEU A 2 -35.27 -11.38 10.70
CA LEU A 2 -34.37 -10.22 10.82
C LEU A 2 -33.36 -10.32 9.69
N ALA A 3 -33.26 -9.28 8.88
CA ALA A 3 -32.19 -9.15 7.90
C ALA A 3 -30.87 -9.20 8.67
N ALA A 4 -30.08 -10.24 8.45
CA ALA A 4 -28.68 -10.20 8.79
C ALA A 4 -28.09 -9.11 7.91
N THR A 5 -27.53 -8.07 8.52
CA THR A 5 -26.49 -7.27 7.87
C THR A 5 -25.43 -8.28 7.41
N ALA A 6 -25.24 -8.41 6.10
CA ALA A 6 -24.08 -9.10 5.57
C ALA A 6 -22.86 -8.45 6.24
N PHE A 7 -22.01 -9.25 6.89
CA PHE A 7 -20.65 -8.80 7.11
C PHE A 7 -20.08 -8.54 5.71
N ALA A 8 -19.43 -7.40 5.49
CA ALA A 8 -18.57 -7.25 4.31
C ALA A 8 -17.55 -8.40 4.36
N ASP A 9 -17.30 -9.04 3.22
CA ASP A 9 -16.38 -10.17 3.15
C ASP A 9 -14.95 -9.68 3.48
N HIS A 10 -14.14 -10.50 4.15
CA HIS A 10 -12.73 -10.17 4.43
C HIS A 10 -11.86 -10.59 3.27
N GLU A 11 -11.37 -9.61 2.53
CA GLU A 11 -10.80 -9.81 1.19
C GLU A 11 -9.41 -9.17 1.08
N THR A 12 -8.49 -9.91 0.47
CA THR A 12 -7.13 -9.42 0.20
C THR A 12 -6.80 -9.52 -1.27
N HIS A 13 -6.30 -8.43 -1.87
CA HIS A 13 -5.66 -8.45 -3.17
C HIS A 13 -4.16 -8.16 -3.06
N SER A 14 -3.33 -9.04 -3.62
CA SER A 14 -1.88 -8.85 -3.68
C SER A 14 -1.41 -8.69 -5.13
N TYR A 15 -0.59 -7.66 -5.40
CA TYR A 15 -0.15 -7.29 -6.75
C TYR A 15 1.39 -7.31 -6.85
N GLY A 16 1.95 -8.23 -7.64
CA GLY A 16 3.38 -8.31 -7.95
C GLY A 16 3.69 -7.84 -9.37
N VAL A 17 4.30 -6.66 -9.53
CA VAL A 17 4.60 -6.11 -10.87
C VAL A 17 6.06 -6.37 -11.23
N ALA A 18 6.41 -7.55 -11.73
CA ALA A 18 7.81 -7.96 -11.92
C ALA A 18 8.43 -7.60 -13.28
N ASN A 19 7.64 -7.42 -14.35
CA ASN A 19 8.13 -7.29 -15.73
C ASN A 19 7.96 -5.88 -16.28
N PHE A 20 9.04 -5.37 -16.88
CA PHE A 20 9.11 -4.05 -17.50
C PHE A 20 9.94 -4.07 -18.79
N GLY A 21 9.64 -3.16 -19.71
CA GLY A 21 10.41 -2.89 -20.93
C GLY A 21 10.27 -3.91 -22.07
N GLY A 22 9.43 -4.93 -21.93
CA GLY A 22 8.99 -5.82 -23.00
C GLY A 22 7.87 -5.23 -23.87
N THR A 23 7.32 -6.05 -24.76
CA THR A 23 6.20 -5.65 -25.63
C THR A 23 4.93 -5.48 -24.79
N ASN A 24 4.28 -4.31 -24.87
CA ASN A 24 3.13 -3.91 -24.05
C ASN A 24 3.44 -3.79 -22.54
N GLU A 25 4.71 -3.69 -22.18
CA GLU A 25 5.13 -3.45 -20.80
C GLU A 25 5.57 -2.00 -20.63
N CYS A 26 5.36 -1.45 -19.44
CA CYS A 26 5.85 -0.12 -19.11
C CYS A 26 7.35 -0.13 -18.78
N GLY A 27 7.96 1.04 -18.68
CA GLY A 27 9.32 1.18 -18.16
C GLY A 27 10.41 0.58 -19.07
N SER A 28 11.46 0.06 -18.45
CA SER A 28 12.61 -0.53 -19.16
C SER A 28 13.03 -1.87 -18.55
N SER A 29 13.73 -2.70 -19.32
CA SER A 29 14.13 -4.06 -18.91
C SER A 29 15.03 -4.11 -17.67
N GLY A 30 15.71 -3.02 -17.33
CA GLY A 30 16.50 -2.92 -16.10
C GLY A 30 15.65 -2.83 -14.83
N GLN A 31 14.34 -2.65 -14.97
CA GLN A 31 13.37 -2.56 -13.87
C GLN A 31 12.71 -3.92 -13.59
N THR A 32 13.00 -4.96 -14.39
CA THR A 32 12.39 -6.28 -14.23
C THR A 32 13.00 -7.06 -13.08
N HIS A 33 12.29 -7.18 -11.95
CA HIS A 33 12.78 -7.85 -10.73
C HIS A 33 11.77 -8.92 -10.27
N PRO A 34 12.16 -10.22 -10.20
CA PRO A 34 11.25 -11.30 -9.78
C PRO A 34 10.82 -11.20 -8.31
N VAL A 35 11.59 -10.51 -7.48
CA VAL A 35 11.26 -10.27 -6.07
C VAL A 35 9.90 -9.59 -5.88
N HIS A 36 9.39 -8.87 -6.89
CA HIS A 36 8.08 -8.23 -6.83
C HIS A 36 6.95 -9.26 -6.73
N THR A 37 7.03 -10.35 -7.49
CA THR A 37 6.06 -11.46 -7.41
C THR A 37 6.33 -12.33 -6.19
N ASP A 38 7.60 -12.55 -5.82
CA ASP A 38 7.93 -13.38 -4.65
C ASP A 38 7.38 -12.78 -3.35
N THR A 39 7.44 -11.45 -3.20
CA THR A 39 6.91 -10.80 -1.99
C THR A 39 5.40 -10.68 -2.02
N SER A 40 4.79 -10.57 -3.20
CA SER A 40 3.33 -10.64 -3.33
C SER A 40 2.83 -12.00 -2.84
N GLN A 41 3.48 -13.08 -3.26
CA GLN A 41 3.17 -14.42 -2.77
C GLN A 41 3.39 -14.54 -1.25
N ALA A 42 4.54 -14.06 -0.75
CA ALA A 42 4.83 -14.11 0.69
C ALA A 42 3.81 -13.34 1.54
N PHE A 43 3.25 -12.24 1.01
CA PHE A 43 2.15 -11.53 1.66
C PHE A 43 0.86 -12.34 1.63
N ASP A 44 0.51 -12.88 0.46
CA ASP A 44 -0.69 -13.68 0.20
C ASP A 44 -0.74 -14.97 1.05
N ASP A 45 0.39 -15.63 1.25
CA ASP A 45 0.53 -16.86 2.05
C ASP A 45 -0.04 -16.71 3.48
N ALA A 46 0.08 -15.53 4.08
CA ALA A 46 -0.48 -15.26 5.41
C ALA A 46 -2.01 -15.24 5.37
N PHE A 47 -2.61 -14.67 4.32
CA PHE A 47 -4.06 -14.63 4.14
C PHE A 47 -4.63 -15.98 3.70
N ASP A 48 -3.91 -16.75 2.89
CA ASP A 48 -4.23 -18.15 2.57
C ASP A 48 -4.30 -19.01 3.84
N ALA A 49 -3.37 -18.80 4.79
CA ALA A 49 -3.40 -19.47 6.07
C ALA A 49 -4.63 -19.06 6.92
N LEU A 50 -5.01 -17.79 6.90
CA LEU A 50 -6.22 -17.30 7.58
C LEU A 50 -7.50 -17.84 6.92
N GLN A 51 -7.55 -17.86 5.59
CA GLN A 51 -8.67 -18.41 4.82
C GLN A 51 -8.83 -19.91 5.10
N SER A 52 -7.73 -20.66 5.11
CA SER A 52 -7.71 -22.08 5.47
C SER A 52 -8.19 -22.35 6.90
N ALA A 53 -7.99 -21.39 7.81
CA ALA A 53 -8.48 -21.44 9.18
C ALA A 53 -9.94 -20.96 9.34
N GLY A 54 -10.60 -20.52 8.25
CA GLY A 54 -11.95 -19.94 8.28
C GLY A 54 -11.99 -18.58 8.97
N LEU A 55 -10.89 -17.83 8.94
CA LEU A 55 -10.71 -16.54 9.58
C LEU A 55 -10.63 -15.37 8.58
N TRP A 56 -10.67 -15.68 7.28
CA TRP A 56 -10.63 -14.78 6.15
C TRP A 56 -11.49 -15.36 5.02
N ASP A 57 -12.07 -14.52 4.16
CA ASP A 57 -13.04 -14.97 3.16
C ASP A 57 -12.36 -15.24 1.81
N SER A 58 -11.50 -14.33 1.34
CA SER A 58 -10.73 -14.55 0.11
C SER A 58 -9.36 -13.87 0.08
N SER A 59 -8.41 -14.50 -0.60
CA SER A 59 -7.14 -13.88 -1.00
C SER A 59 -6.90 -14.11 -2.49
N LEU A 60 -6.42 -13.09 -3.17
CA LEU A 60 -6.21 -13.10 -4.61
C LEU A 60 -4.89 -12.43 -4.98
N MET A 61 -3.95 -13.22 -5.47
CA MET A 61 -2.72 -12.70 -6.08
C MET A 61 -2.90 -12.34 -7.57
N ARG A 62 -2.24 -11.27 -7.99
CA ARG A 62 -2.23 -10.70 -9.34
C ARG A 62 -0.80 -10.34 -9.74
N ASP A 63 -0.39 -10.65 -10.96
CA ASP A 63 0.94 -10.34 -11.46
C ASP A 63 0.90 -9.54 -12.76
N ASN A 64 1.92 -8.74 -13.04
CA ASN A 64 2.19 -8.13 -14.36
C ASN A 64 0.95 -7.68 -15.16
N GLN A 65 0.45 -8.54 -16.07
CA GLN A 65 -0.71 -8.22 -16.91
C GLN A 65 -2.03 -8.12 -16.16
N LEU A 66 -2.11 -8.64 -14.94
CA LEU A 66 -3.23 -8.56 -14.01
C LEU A 66 -3.01 -7.50 -12.92
N ALA A 67 -1.90 -6.77 -12.94
CA ALA A 67 -1.62 -5.62 -12.07
C ALA A 67 -1.55 -4.34 -12.93
N ARG A 68 -2.71 -3.88 -13.38
CA ARG A 68 -2.91 -2.78 -14.34
C ARG A 68 -3.15 -1.46 -13.62
N GLY A 69 -2.75 -0.33 -14.22
CA GLY A 69 -3.00 1.01 -13.68
C GLY A 69 -4.48 1.31 -13.52
N SER A 70 -5.31 0.83 -14.44
CA SER A 70 -6.77 0.92 -14.34
C SER A 70 -7.34 0.43 -13.00
N TYR A 71 -6.74 -0.57 -12.34
CA TYR A 71 -7.23 -1.06 -11.04
C TYR A 71 -6.98 -0.11 -9.87
N TRP A 72 -6.19 0.93 -10.10
CA TRP A 72 -5.82 1.97 -9.14
C TRP A 72 -6.38 3.34 -9.51
N GLU A 73 -7.17 3.39 -10.58
CA GLU A 73 -7.77 4.58 -11.13
C GLU A 73 -9.27 4.55 -10.91
N ASP A 74 -9.78 5.68 -10.45
CA ASP A 74 -11.20 5.89 -10.22
C ASP A 74 -11.96 6.10 -11.54
N PRO A 75 -13.05 5.33 -11.82
CA PRO A 75 -13.83 5.42 -13.05
C PRO A 75 -14.43 6.81 -13.29
N GLY A 76 -14.52 7.65 -12.25
CA GLY A 76 -14.98 9.03 -12.35
C GLY A 76 -14.04 9.98 -13.12
N LYS A 77 -12.79 9.58 -13.39
CA LYS A 77 -11.80 10.43 -14.07
C LYS A 77 -11.51 10.03 -15.51
N GLN A 78 -11.09 11.01 -16.32
CA GLN A 78 -10.84 10.83 -17.74
C GLN A 78 -9.36 10.52 -18.03
N PRO A 79 -9.05 9.54 -18.91
CA PRO A 79 -10.02 8.63 -19.55
C PRO A 79 -10.67 7.71 -18.51
N ALA A 80 -12.00 7.52 -18.61
CA ALA A 80 -12.81 6.72 -17.69
C ALA A 80 -12.59 5.22 -17.90
N THR A 81 -11.35 4.81 -17.72
CA THR A 81 -10.85 3.44 -17.81
C THR A 81 -10.53 2.87 -16.44
N GLY A 82 -10.84 3.62 -15.37
CA GLY A 82 -10.76 3.16 -14.00
C GLY A 82 -11.62 1.92 -13.75
N ASP A 83 -11.02 0.94 -13.12
CA ASP A 83 -11.53 -0.39 -12.79
C ASP A 83 -11.25 -0.68 -11.29
N ASP A 84 -11.04 0.34 -10.44
CA ASP A 84 -10.75 0.19 -9.01
C ASP A 84 -11.92 -0.40 -8.18
N LEU A 85 -13.16 -0.24 -8.64
CA LEU A 85 -14.36 -0.90 -8.10
C LEU A 85 -14.68 -2.25 -8.78
N ARG A 86 -13.81 -2.72 -9.68
CA ARG A 86 -14.08 -3.95 -10.43
C ARG A 86 -13.89 -5.15 -9.52
N SER A 87 -14.99 -5.84 -9.22
CA SER A 87 -14.94 -7.05 -8.39
C SER A 87 -13.85 -8.04 -8.81
N ASN A 88 -13.14 -8.57 -7.82
CA ASN A 88 -11.97 -9.46 -7.91
C ASN A 88 -10.70 -8.85 -8.51
N TYR A 89 -10.64 -7.54 -8.81
CA TYR A 89 -9.48 -6.96 -9.49
C TYR A 89 -9.08 -5.57 -9.01
N GLY A 90 -10.07 -4.71 -8.76
CA GLY A 90 -9.86 -3.34 -8.34
C GLY A 90 -9.39 -3.26 -6.89
N ILE A 91 -8.68 -2.18 -6.55
CA ILE A 91 -8.14 -2.01 -5.20
C ILE A 91 -9.20 -1.65 -4.16
N ASP A 92 -10.32 -1.06 -4.58
CA ASP A 92 -11.39 -0.60 -3.68
C ASP A 92 -12.42 -1.68 -3.36
N GLU A 93 -12.27 -2.86 -3.97
CA GLU A 93 -13.09 -4.04 -3.62
C GLU A 93 -12.51 -4.84 -2.45
N ALA A 94 -11.20 -4.86 -2.25
CA ALA A 94 -10.61 -5.63 -1.15
C ALA A 94 -10.45 -4.78 0.11
N ASP A 95 -10.68 -5.35 1.29
CA ASP A 95 -10.36 -4.68 2.56
C ASP A 95 -8.85 -4.35 2.68
N VAL A 96 -8.00 -5.26 2.19
CA VAL A 96 -6.54 -5.18 2.32
C VAL A 96 -5.92 -5.35 0.95
N ILE A 97 -5.05 -4.41 0.59
CA ILE A 97 -4.23 -4.55 -0.61
C ILE A 97 -2.76 -4.53 -0.29
N TYR A 98 -2.01 -5.30 -1.07
CA TYR A 98 -0.56 -5.27 -1.12
C TYR A 98 -0.10 -5.07 -2.55
N ILE A 99 0.86 -4.18 -2.77
CA ILE A 99 1.54 -4.11 -4.07
C ILE A 99 3.04 -4.00 -3.89
N HIS A 100 3.78 -4.75 -4.69
CA HIS A 100 5.22 -4.53 -4.88
C HIS A 100 5.50 -4.12 -6.32
N THR A 101 6.00 -2.90 -6.47
CA THR A 101 6.39 -2.33 -7.76
C THR A 101 7.42 -1.21 -7.59
N HIS A 102 7.86 -0.61 -8.70
CA HIS A 102 8.62 0.63 -8.69
C HIS A 102 7.72 1.83 -8.39
N GLY A 103 8.28 2.85 -7.76
CA GLY A 103 7.54 4.07 -7.46
C GLY A 103 8.35 5.32 -7.75
N GLY A 104 7.76 6.44 -7.39
CA GLY A 104 8.43 7.73 -7.38
C GLY A 104 7.56 8.80 -6.76
N HIS A 105 8.08 10.01 -6.67
CA HIS A 105 7.36 11.14 -6.10
C HIS A 105 7.70 12.46 -6.76
N SER A 106 6.83 13.45 -6.56
CA SER A 106 7.09 14.85 -6.87
C SER A 106 6.58 15.71 -5.73
N ILE A 107 7.43 16.62 -5.25
CA ILE A 107 7.05 17.72 -4.35
C ILE A 107 6.91 19.04 -5.11
N ASN A 108 7.45 19.12 -6.33
CA ASN A 108 7.38 20.29 -7.18
C ASN A 108 6.06 20.27 -7.97
N GLY A 109 5.29 21.36 -7.90
CA GLY A 109 3.95 21.42 -8.49
C GLY A 109 2.90 20.81 -7.55
N THR A 110 2.09 19.87 -8.04
CA THR A 110 1.09 19.18 -7.21
C THR A 110 1.74 17.98 -6.52
N PRO A 111 1.90 17.99 -5.18
CA PRO A 111 2.58 16.93 -4.47
C PRO A 111 1.90 15.57 -4.67
N ARG A 112 2.69 14.53 -4.95
CA ARG A 112 2.20 13.16 -5.17
C ARG A 112 3.28 12.11 -5.06
N THR A 113 2.86 10.88 -4.85
CA THR A 113 3.62 9.69 -5.20
C THR A 113 2.93 8.98 -6.36
N TRP A 114 3.64 8.04 -6.98
CA TRP A 114 3.06 7.16 -7.99
C TRP A 114 3.63 5.77 -7.94
N LEU A 115 2.88 4.84 -8.50
CA LEU A 115 3.24 3.45 -8.68
C LEU A 115 3.38 3.16 -10.16
N LYS A 116 4.45 2.47 -10.55
CA LYS A 116 4.60 2.00 -11.93
C LYS A 116 3.83 0.70 -12.12
N MET A 117 3.19 0.56 -13.26
CA MET A 117 2.39 -0.61 -13.59
C MET A 117 3.05 -1.44 -14.67
N GLY A 118 2.73 -2.72 -14.75
CA GLY A 118 3.41 -3.64 -15.67
C GLY A 118 2.86 -3.57 -17.10
N ASN A 119 1.64 -3.06 -17.27
CA ASN A 119 0.88 -3.20 -18.51
C ASN A 119 0.61 -1.84 -19.17
N ALA A 120 1.29 -1.55 -20.28
CA ALA A 120 1.19 -0.28 -20.99
C ALA A 120 -0.15 -0.05 -21.70
N SER A 121 -1.03 -1.05 -21.75
CA SER A 121 -2.36 -0.92 -22.35
C SER A 121 -3.40 -0.30 -21.40
N TYR A 122 -3.09 -0.19 -20.10
CA TYR A 122 -4.04 0.18 -19.04
C TYR A 122 -3.41 1.16 -18.03
N ASP A 123 -2.70 2.16 -18.55
CA ASP A 123 -1.82 3.11 -17.84
C ASP A 123 -0.55 2.48 -17.22
N CYS A 124 0.53 3.25 -17.28
CA CYS A 124 1.83 2.90 -16.72
C CYS A 124 2.08 3.51 -15.33
N SER A 125 1.23 4.42 -14.88
CA SER A 125 1.41 5.09 -13.60
C SER A 125 0.10 5.49 -12.96
N ALA A 126 -0.13 5.02 -11.74
CA ALA A 126 -1.20 5.52 -10.89
C ALA A 126 -0.64 6.47 -9.83
N HIS A 127 -1.26 7.64 -9.65
CA HIS A 127 -0.82 8.73 -8.78
C HIS A 127 -1.77 8.96 -7.59
N THR A 128 -1.22 9.27 -6.42
CA THR A 128 -2.01 9.52 -5.19
C THR A 128 -2.88 10.78 -5.23
N ASN A 129 -2.57 11.74 -6.10
CA ASN A 129 -3.34 12.99 -6.21
C ASN A 129 -4.15 13.10 -7.52
N GLY A 130 -4.11 12.04 -8.31
CA GLY A 130 -4.63 11.99 -9.66
C GLY A 130 -5.64 10.89 -9.83
N ASP A 131 -5.32 9.71 -9.31
CA ASP A 131 -5.87 8.45 -9.80
C ASP A 131 -6.43 7.59 -8.65
N MET A 132 -5.70 7.52 -7.53
CA MET A 132 -6.05 6.70 -6.37
C MET A 132 -7.05 7.42 -5.46
N PHE A 133 -8.34 7.23 -5.70
CA PHE A 133 -9.38 7.67 -4.77
C PHE A 133 -9.90 6.44 -4.07
N PHE A 134 -9.49 6.23 -2.83
CA PHE A 134 -9.91 5.04 -2.12
C PHE A 134 -11.33 5.26 -1.64
N ASP A 135 -12.23 4.57 -2.32
CA ASP A 135 -13.66 4.57 -2.15
C ASP A 135 -14.08 3.23 -1.52
N GLU A 136 -15.34 3.16 -1.07
CA GLU A 136 -15.99 1.90 -0.68
C GLU A 136 -15.23 1.02 0.34
N ASP A 137 -14.65 -0.12 -0.08
CA ASP A 137 -14.31 -1.22 0.82
C ASP A 137 -12.90 -1.16 1.42
N LEU A 138 -11.95 -0.58 0.68
CA LEU A 138 -10.54 -0.59 1.06
C LEU A 138 -10.29 0.04 2.45
N ASP A 139 -9.68 -0.73 3.36
CA ASP A 139 -9.32 -0.33 4.74
C ASP A 139 -7.81 -0.09 4.87
N ILE A 140 -6.98 -1.01 4.37
CA ILE A 140 -5.52 -0.98 4.54
C ILE A 140 -4.80 -1.20 3.21
N ALA A 141 -3.86 -0.32 2.90
CA ALA A 141 -2.98 -0.43 1.74
C ALA A 141 -1.52 -0.59 2.18
N VAL A 142 -0.88 -1.66 1.72
CA VAL A 142 0.55 -1.93 1.90
C VAL A 142 1.25 -1.73 0.56
N ILE A 143 1.89 -0.57 0.42
CA ILE A 143 2.47 -0.10 -0.82
C ILE A 143 3.97 -0.22 -0.75
N LYS A 144 4.48 -1.33 -1.25
CA LYS A 144 5.91 -1.56 -1.35
C LYS A 144 6.45 -1.03 -2.67
N ALA A 145 6.82 0.25 -2.66
CA ALA A 145 7.48 0.90 -3.78
C ALA A 145 8.35 2.06 -3.31
N CYS A 146 9.38 2.42 -4.09
CA CYS A 146 10.18 3.60 -3.81
C CYS A 146 9.29 4.85 -3.69
N GLN A 147 9.53 5.64 -2.63
CA GLN A 147 8.87 6.90 -2.31
C GLN A 147 7.35 6.84 -2.20
N SER A 148 6.77 5.65 -2.04
CA SER A 148 5.32 5.43 -1.91
C SER A 148 4.69 6.10 -0.68
N GLY A 149 5.48 6.36 0.36
CA GLY A 149 5.09 6.95 1.64
C GLY A 149 5.94 8.17 1.98
N ASN A 150 6.36 8.93 0.96
CA ASN A 150 7.34 10.00 1.11
C ASN A 150 6.89 11.09 2.10
N TYR A 151 7.69 11.33 3.13
CA TYR A 151 7.40 12.29 4.19
C TYR A 151 7.13 13.70 3.67
N GLU A 152 7.95 14.20 2.74
CA GLU A 152 7.78 15.54 2.18
C GLU A 152 6.49 15.68 1.37
N VAL A 153 6.05 14.61 0.70
CA VAL A 153 4.76 14.58 0.00
C VAL A 153 3.61 14.60 0.99
N TRP A 154 3.72 13.87 2.09
CA TRP A 154 2.73 13.89 3.17
C TRP A 154 2.60 15.28 3.79
N GLN A 155 3.72 15.91 4.14
CA GLN A 155 3.75 17.29 4.66
C GLN A 155 3.11 18.28 3.69
N ALA A 156 3.37 18.12 2.39
CA ALA A 156 2.81 18.97 1.35
C ALA A 156 1.34 18.63 0.99
N GLY A 157 0.74 17.61 1.60
CA GLY A 157 -0.66 17.24 1.43
C GLY A 157 -0.97 16.35 0.23
N GLY A 158 0.02 15.64 -0.33
CA GLY A 158 -0.14 14.80 -1.52
C GLY A 158 -0.97 13.52 -1.36
N TYR A 159 -1.44 13.23 -0.14
CA TYR A 159 -2.35 12.13 0.18
C TYR A 159 -3.75 12.60 0.61
N ARG A 160 -4.06 13.90 0.44
CA ARG A 160 -5.33 14.45 0.94
C ARG A 160 -6.56 13.83 0.30
N GLN A 161 -6.45 13.32 -0.93
CA GLN A 161 -7.57 12.75 -1.66
C GLN A 161 -8.05 11.45 -0.99
N GLN A 162 -7.13 10.63 -0.49
CA GLN A 162 -7.45 9.44 0.32
C GLN A 162 -8.15 9.78 1.65
N PHE A 163 -8.13 11.05 2.09
CA PHE A 163 -8.74 11.49 3.35
C PHE A 163 -10.12 12.12 3.14
N SER A 164 -10.37 12.65 1.94
CA SER A 164 -11.48 13.57 1.70
C SER A 164 -12.79 12.91 1.32
N ASN A 165 -12.77 11.62 0.94
CA ASN A 165 -14.01 10.91 0.71
C ASN A 165 -14.69 10.59 2.05
N SER A 166 -16.02 10.69 2.12
CA SER A 166 -16.81 10.29 3.28
C SER A 166 -17.36 8.87 3.19
N SER A 167 -17.36 8.25 1.99
CA SER A 167 -17.90 6.90 1.77
C SER A 167 -16.89 5.79 2.08
N SER A 168 -15.59 6.03 1.90
CA SER A 168 -14.59 4.98 2.13
C SER A 168 -14.35 4.68 3.61
N GLN A 169 -13.88 3.47 3.87
CA GLN A 169 -13.45 3.03 5.20
C GLN A 169 -11.93 3.08 5.42
N PHE A 170 -11.14 3.44 4.42
CA PHE A 170 -9.67 3.50 4.43
C PHE A 170 -9.06 4.15 5.65
N ARG A 171 -8.15 3.44 6.35
CA ARG A 171 -7.54 3.88 7.61
C ARG A 171 -6.02 3.91 7.56
N MET A 172 -5.35 3.11 6.74
CA MET A 172 -3.90 2.96 6.83
C MET A 172 -3.20 2.77 5.49
N TRP A 173 -2.12 3.52 5.30
CA TRP A 173 -1.19 3.43 4.18
C TRP A 173 0.21 3.11 4.71
N ASN A 174 0.65 1.87 4.54
CA ASN A 174 2.00 1.42 4.88
C ASN A 174 2.88 1.48 3.63
N ALA A 175 4.04 2.12 3.73
CA ALA A 175 4.84 2.48 2.57
C ALA A 175 6.30 2.80 2.92
N PHE A 176 7.03 3.47 2.01
CA PHE A 176 8.42 3.88 2.22
C PHE A 176 8.67 5.36 1.94
N HIS A 177 9.50 5.98 2.78
CA HIS A 177 10.15 7.26 2.49
C HIS A 177 11.49 7.02 1.78
N GLY A 178 11.73 7.71 0.66
CA GLY A 178 12.91 7.46 -0.17
C GLY A 178 12.86 6.12 -0.91
N ASN A 179 14.00 5.67 -1.44
CA ASN A 179 14.09 4.38 -2.11
C ASN A 179 13.86 3.23 -1.12
N SER A 180 13.30 2.13 -1.61
CA SER A 180 13.13 0.88 -0.86
C SER A 180 13.87 -0.25 -1.56
N SER A 181 14.43 -1.19 -0.79
CA SER A 181 15.16 -2.32 -1.33
C SER A 181 14.28 -3.32 -2.09
N CYS A 182 14.92 -3.94 -3.08
CA CYS A 182 14.43 -5.07 -3.88
C CYS A 182 15.37 -6.29 -3.72
N GLY A 183 16.12 -6.37 -2.62
CA GLY A 183 16.97 -7.53 -2.33
C GLY A 183 16.17 -8.76 -1.87
N ASN A 184 16.77 -9.95 -1.91
CA ASN A 184 16.08 -11.20 -1.52
C ASN A 184 15.64 -11.24 -0.04
N HIS A 185 16.22 -10.43 0.84
CA HIS A 185 15.82 -10.34 2.26
C HIS A 185 14.39 -9.82 2.41
N VAL A 186 13.91 -9.09 1.42
CA VAL A 186 12.62 -8.42 1.38
C VAL A 186 11.47 -9.41 1.48
N THR A 187 11.51 -10.50 0.72
CA THR A 187 10.51 -11.57 0.78
C THR A 187 10.33 -12.09 2.20
N ARG A 188 11.43 -12.23 2.94
CA ARG A 188 11.40 -12.75 4.32
C ARG A 188 10.78 -11.77 5.32
N TYR A 189 11.00 -10.46 5.16
CA TYR A 189 10.34 -9.52 6.08
C TYR A 189 8.88 -9.30 5.71
N VAL A 190 8.51 -9.40 4.43
CA VAL A 190 7.10 -9.29 4.02
C VAL A 190 6.28 -10.47 4.56
N ASP A 191 6.82 -11.69 4.48
CA ASP A 191 6.25 -12.89 5.11
C ASP A 191 6.04 -12.71 6.62
N ARG A 192 7.09 -12.28 7.33
CA ARG A 192 7.04 -12.04 8.78
C ARG A 192 6.07 -10.92 9.15
N TYR A 193 6.10 -9.81 8.42
CA TYR A 193 5.17 -8.70 8.57
C TYR A 193 3.72 -9.18 8.45
N ALA A 194 3.37 -9.84 7.34
CA ALA A 194 2.03 -10.33 7.09
C ALA A 194 1.57 -11.31 8.18
N SER A 195 2.44 -12.24 8.58
CA SER A 195 2.12 -13.20 9.65
C SER A 195 1.93 -12.54 11.02
N ASN A 196 2.87 -11.67 11.42
CA ASN A 196 2.87 -11.01 12.73
C ASN A 196 1.72 -10.02 12.89
N SER A 197 1.22 -9.45 11.79
CA SER A 197 0.14 -8.45 11.80
C SER A 197 -1.27 -9.03 11.88
N THR A 198 -1.43 -10.34 12.12
CA THR A 198 -2.75 -10.99 12.20
C THR A 198 -3.69 -10.32 13.21
N TYR A 199 -3.17 -9.94 14.39
CA TYR A 199 -3.98 -9.48 15.53
C TYR A 199 -3.53 -8.14 16.11
N ASN A 200 -2.45 -7.54 15.65
CA ASN A 200 -1.93 -6.29 16.18
C ASN A 200 -0.81 -5.75 15.30
N GLY A 201 -0.54 -4.45 15.45
CA GLY A 201 0.67 -3.83 14.93
C GLY A 201 0.78 -3.84 13.40
N VAL A 202 -0.31 -3.76 12.64
CA VAL A 202 -0.20 -3.67 11.18
C VAL A 202 0.60 -2.44 10.72
N GLY A 203 0.57 -1.35 11.47
CA GLY A 203 1.44 -0.19 11.24
C GLY A 203 2.83 -0.38 11.86
N GLU A 204 2.89 -0.81 13.12
CA GLU A 204 4.14 -0.98 13.88
C GLU A 204 5.04 -2.08 13.28
N ASN A 205 4.50 -3.29 13.07
CA ASN A 205 5.23 -4.41 12.48
C ASN A 205 5.75 -4.09 11.08
N TRP A 206 5.09 -3.21 10.32
CA TRP A 206 5.62 -2.77 9.03
C TRP A 206 6.93 -2.03 9.22
N ILE A 207 6.98 -1.13 10.19
CA ILE A 207 8.20 -0.39 10.52
C ILE A 207 9.26 -1.33 11.08
N ASP A 208 8.90 -2.20 12.02
CA ASP A 208 9.84 -3.09 12.69
C ASP A 208 10.48 -4.13 11.75
N GLU A 209 9.70 -4.70 10.84
CA GLU A 209 10.19 -5.75 9.94
C GLU A 209 10.88 -5.17 8.70
N ALA A 210 10.39 -4.06 8.17
CA ALA A 210 10.86 -3.51 6.90
C ALA A 210 11.98 -2.45 7.04
N TYR A 211 12.24 -1.96 8.25
CA TYR A 211 13.36 -1.06 8.48
C TYR A 211 14.68 -1.82 8.34
N ASP A 212 15.55 -1.31 7.47
CA ASP A 212 16.92 -1.77 7.38
C ASP A 212 17.86 -0.57 7.42
N ARG A 213 18.87 -0.66 8.29
CA ARG A 213 19.90 0.36 8.41
C ARG A 213 21.11 -0.13 7.64
N ASP A 214 21.31 0.44 6.47
CA ASP A 214 22.45 0.08 5.65
C ASP A 214 23.74 0.78 6.11
N LEU A 215 24.89 0.16 5.81
CA LEU A 215 26.18 0.77 6.06
C LEU A 215 26.40 1.92 5.06
N GLY A 216 26.34 3.15 5.55
CA GLY A 216 26.53 4.35 4.76
C GLY A 216 25.72 5.51 5.32
N SER A 217 25.78 6.64 4.62
CA SER A 217 24.69 7.63 4.63
C SER A 217 23.81 7.34 3.43
N ASN A 218 22.54 7.75 3.45
CA ASN A 218 21.61 7.76 2.32
C ASN A 218 21.17 6.41 1.73
N ASN A 219 21.16 5.33 2.51
CA ASN A 219 20.74 4.02 2.00
C ASN A 219 19.85 3.23 2.96
N ASP A 220 19.36 3.83 4.04
CA ASP A 220 18.40 3.16 4.90
C ASP A 220 17.10 2.84 4.12
N ASP A 221 16.52 1.67 4.38
CA ASP A 221 15.13 1.39 4.03
C ASP A 221 14.25 2.02 5.11
N CYS A 222 13.57 3.11 4.77
CA CYS A 222 12.77 3.89 5.73
C CYS A 222 11.26 3.62 5.56
N PRO A 223 10.71 2.56 6.19
CA PRO A 223 9.27 2.35 6.18
C PRO A 223 8.54 3.47 6.90
N THR A 224 7.37 3.81 6.39
CA THR A 224 6.44 4.76 6.99
C THR A 224 5.04 4.16 7.06
N SER A 225 4.26 4.60 8.03
CA SER A 225 2.84 4.27 8.14
C SER A 225 2.04 5.55 8.28
N ILE A 226 1.12 5.82 7.36
CA ILE A 226 0.18 6.95 7.46
C ILE A 226 -1.16 6.40 7.91
N VAL A 227 -1.61 6.83 9.09
CA VAL A 227 -2.90 6.40 9.65
C VAL A 227 -3.87 7.56 9.64
N LEU A 228 -5.13 7.29 9.31
CA LEU A 228 -6.22 8.25 9.17
C LEU A 228 -7.22 8.07 10.29
N GLY A 229 -7.74 9.17 10.82
CA GLY A 229 -8.73 9.10 11.90
C GLY A 229 -9.02 10.43 12.57
N SER A 230 -9.99 10.40 13.48
CA SER A 230 -10.57 11.61 14.07
C SER A 230 -9.72 12.20 15.19
N SER A 231 -8.92 11.38 15.86
CA SER A 231 -8.07 11.78 16.98
C SER A 231 -6.70 11.10 16.89
N SER A 232 -5.67 11.68 17.51
CA SER A 232 -4.35 11.04 17.55
C SER A 232 -4.41 9.69 18.25
N SER A 233 -5.09 9.58 19.39
CA SER A 233 -5.23 8.31 20.13
C SER A 233 -5.89 7.19 19.31
N ASN A 234 -6.86 7.51 18.45
CA ASN A 234 -7.46 6.52 17.57
C ASN A 234 -6.47 6.04 16.50
N ARG A 235 -5.65 6.96 15.97
CA ARG A 235 -4.62 6.64 14.98
C ARG A 235 -3.49 5.83 15.62
N ASP A 236 -3.04 6.20 16.82
CA ASP A 236 -2.03 5.47 17.58
C ASP A 236 -2.53 4.06 17.92
N SER A 237 -3.79 3.92 18.33
CA SER A 237 -4.39 2.62 18.60
C SER A 237 -4.42 1.72 17.36
N MET A 238 -4.72 2.27 16.18
CA MET A 238 -4.70 1.50 14.93
C MET A 238 -3.27 1.13 14.52
N PHE A 239 -2.31 2.05 14.68
CA PHE A 239 -0.89 1.83 14.38
C PHE A 239 -0.29 0.67 15.21
N GLU A 240 -0.45 0.71 16.53
CA GLU A 240 0.16 -0.26 17.48
C GLU A 240 -0.68 -1.55 17.63
N TRP A 241 -2.02 -1.44 17.63
CA TRP A 241 -2.89 -2.52 18.09
C TRP A 241 -3.92 -3.00 17.06
N GLY A 242 -3.99 -2.38 15.88
CA GLY A 242 -4.80 -2.91 14.78
C GLY A 242 -4.03 -3.98 14.03
N GLY A 243 -4.61 -5.16 13.85
CA GLY A 243 -4.14 -6.18 12.91
C GLY A 243 -5.13 -6.41 11.77
N TRP A 244 -4.86 -7.39 10.92
CA TRP A 244 -5.76 -7.79 9.82
C TRP A 244 -7.16 -8.13 10.32
N ARG A 245 -7.25 -8.81 11.46
CA ARG A 245 -8.51 -9.33 11.99
C ARG A 245 -9.21 -8.46 13.02
N ASP A 246 -8.48 -7.53 13.62
CA ASP A 246 -8.97 -6.75 14.76
C ASP A 246 -8.67 -5.25 14.59
N ARG A 247 -8.71 -4.82 13.32
CA ARG A 247 -8.62 -3.43 12.85
C ARG A 247 -9.31 -2.50 13.84
N LYS A 248 -8.58 -1.49 14.34
CA LYS A 248 -9.11 -0.54 15.30
C LYS A 248 -9.89 0.54 14.58
N ASN A 249 -11.05 0.89 15.14
CA ASN A 249 -11.86 1.96 14.61
C ASN A 249 -11.14 3.30 14.78
N THR A 250 -10.82 3.96 13.67
CA THR A 250 -10.14 5.25 13.70
C THR A 250 -11.09 6.45 13.74
N GLY A 251 -12.40 6.23 13.59
CA GLY A 251 -13.42 7.27 13.50
C GLY A 251 -13.43 7.98 12.15
N SER A 252 -14.04 9.17 12.10
CA SER A 252 -14.05 9.99 10.87
C SER A 252 -12.64 10.43 10.47
N ARG A 253 -12.35 10.45 9.18
CA ARG A 253 -11.02 10.76 8.62
C ARG A 253 -10.73 12.26 8.53
N THR A 254 -10.80 12.94 9.67
CA THR A 254 -10.60 14.40 9.73
C THR A 254 -9.13 14.80 9.89
N GLY A 255 -8.22 13.83 10.01
CA GLY A 255 -6.78 14.07 10.10
C GLY A 255 -5.98 12.79 9.90
N SER A 256 -4.66 12.95 9.85
CA SER A 256 -3.71 11.85 9.71
C SER A 256 -2.50 12.02 10.61
N SER A 257 -1.85 10.89 10.94
CA SER A 257 -0.53 10.81 11.57
C SER A 257 0.38 10.03 10.62
N ILE A 258 1.66 10.39 10.55
CA ILE A 258 2.68 9.56 9.91
C ILE A 258 3.66 9.06 10.97
N TYR A 259 3.90 7.75 10.99
CA TYR A 259 4.81 7.05 11.88
C TYR A 259 6.03 6.61 11.07
N TYR A 260 7.22 6.74 11.65
CA TYR A 260 8.50 6.45 11.03
C TYR A 260 9.60 6.37 12.10
N ILE A 261 10.77 5.83 11.73
CA ILE A 261 11.96 5.86 12.59
C ILE A 261 12.67 7.20 12.44
N GLY A 262 12.83 7.90 13.57
CA GLY A 262 13.50 9.19 13.59
C GLY A 262 14.96 9.10 13.15
N GLY A 263 15.41 10.04 12.32
CA GLY A 263 16.77 10.07 11.79
C GLY A 263 17.07 9.07 10.67
N CYS A 264 16.08 8.32 10.19
CA CYS A 264 16.26 7.41 9.05
C CYS A 264 16.64 8.20 7.78
N ASP A 265 17.70 7.76 7.08
CA ASP A 265 18.33 8.51 5.99
C ASP A 265 18.32 7.69 4.68
N PRO A 266 17.23 7.76 3.89
CA PRO A 266 17.10 6.96 2.69
C PRO A 266 17.68 7.66 1.46
N SER A 267 17.99 6.87 0.44
CA SER A 267 18.29 7.41 -0.90
C SER A 267 17.06 8.13 -1.48
N SER A 268 17.30 9.22 -2.21
CA SER A 268 16.23 9.96 -2.92
C SER A 268 15.08 10.44 -2.00
N GLY A 269 15.40 10.69 -0.73
CA GLY A 269 14.56 11.38 0.25
C GLY A 269 15.41 12.34 1.09
N ILE A 270 14.81 12.87 2.16
CA ILE A 270 15.53 13.63 3.18
C ILE A 270 15.75 12.75 4.40
N THR A 271 16.72 13.07 5.25
CA THR A 271 16.78 12.44 6.57
C THR A 271 15.52 12.80 7.36
N LEU A 272 14.85 11.79 7.91
CA LEU A 272 13.63 11.99 8.69
C LEU A 272 13.92 12.73 10.00
N PRO A 273 12.97 13.56 10.50
CA PRO A 273 13.13 14.24 11.79
C PRO A 273 13.37 13.27 12.95
N ASN A 274 14.05 13.73 14.00
CA ASN A 274 14.20 12.97 15.27
C ASN A 274 13.05 13.26 16.24
#